data_AF-A0A6G4U3X3-F1
#
_entry.id   AF-A0A6G4U3X3-F1
#
_cell.length_a   1.000
_cell.length_b   1.000
_cell.length_c   1.000
_cell.angle_alpha   90.00
_cell.angle_beta   90.00
_cell.angle_gamma   90.00
#
_symmetry.space_group_name_H-M   'P 1'
#
loop_
_entity.id
_entity.type
_entity.pdbx_description
1 polymer ?
#
loop_
_entity_poly.entity_id
_entity_poly.type
_entity_poly.pdbx_seq_one_letter_code
_entity_poly.pdbx_strand_id
1 'polypeptide(L)'
;MAAVLPYLLLSGGFAVVLCGFAWLGRRIRRRGVGGAAAAAGFAAWEEAFRTTSHAAYVEVQQQSKRKAPLESPDGDPRRRLRIRLRQPR
;
A
#
# COMPACT_ATOMS: atom_id res chain seq x y z
N MET A 1 -1.79 -42.93 -3.64
CA MET A 1 -1.39 -42.43 -2.31
C MET A 1 -0.05 -41.69 -2.34
N ALA A 2 1.03 -42.33 -2.84
CA ALA A 2 2.37 -41.71 -2.89
C ALA A 2 2.46 -40.41 -3.71
N ALA A 3 1.65 -40.25 -4.76
CA ALA A 3 1.64 -39.06 -5.61
C ALA A 3 1.08 -37.79 -4.92
N VAL A 4 0.30 -37.93 -3.84
CA VAL A 4 -0.36 -36.80 -3.15
C VAL A 4 0.54 -36.19 -2.08
N LEU A 5 1.46 -36.99 -1.55
CA LEU A 5 2.44 -36.63 -0.53
C LEU A 5 3.27 -35.38 -0.86
N PRO A 6 3.88 -35.22 -2.06
CA PRO A 6 4.66 -34.03 -2.39
C PRO A 6 3.80 -32.75 -2.46
N TYR A 7 2.55 -32.84 -2.94
CA TYR A 7 1.64 -31.71 -2.99
C TYR A 7 1.20 -31.26 -1.60
N LEU A 8 1.01 -32.20 -0.67
CA LEU A 8 0.71 -31.90 0.73
C LEU A 8 1.90 -31.25 1.45
N LEU A 9 3.13 -31.72 1.20
CA LEU A 9 4.32 -31.05 1.75
C LEU A 9 4.46 -29.64 1.21
N LEU A 10 4.28 -29.44 -0.09
CA LEU A 10 4.40 -28.12 -0.70
C LEU A 10 3.34 -27.16 -0.19
N SER A 11 2.06 -27.56 -0.24
CA SER A 11 0.94 -26.72 0.22
C SER A 11 0.97 -26.51 1.73
N GLY A 12 1.30 -27.53 2.51
CA GLY A 12 1.45 -27.44 3.97
C GLY A 12 2.62 -26.54 4.36
N GLY A 13 3.78 -26.71 3.74
CA GLY A 13 4.95 -25.85 3.95
C GLY A 13 4.66 -24.39 3.58
N PHE A 14 4.01 -24.17 2.45
CA PHE A 14 3.57 -22.84 2.02
C PHE A 14 2.59 -22.21 3.02
N ALA A 15 1.60 -22.97 3.48
CA ALA A 15 0.64 -22.51 4.48
C ALA A 15 1.33 -22.16 5.81
N VAL A 16 2.31 -22.96 6.25
CA VAL A 16 3.12 -22.67 7.46
C VAL A 16 3.88 -21.36 7.32
N VAL A 17 4.51 -21.11 6.17
CA VAL A 17 5.22 -19.86 5.90
C VAL A 17 4.28 -18.66 5.95
N LEU A 18 3.13 -18.73 5.26
CA LEU A 18 2.13 -17.66 5.28
C LEU A 18 1.56 -17.41 6.68
N CYS A 19 1.25 -18.48 7.42
CA CYS A 19 0.82 -18.38 8.82
C CYS A 19 1.89 -17.74 9.70
N GLY A 20 3.17 -18.07 9.47
CA GLY A 20 4.31 -17.47 10.13
C GLY A 20 4.38 -15.96 9.91
N PHE A 21 4.28 -15.50 8.66
CA PHE A 21 4.24 -14.07 8.35
C PHE A 21 3.02 -13.37 8.93
N ALA A 22 1.84 -13.98 8.85
CA ALA A 22 0.62 -13.41 9.41
C ALA A 22 0.67 -13.32 10.94
N TRP A 23 1.26 -14.31 11.61
CA TRP A 23 1.49 -14.31 13.05
C TRP A 23 2.53 -13.28 13.44
N LEU A 24 3.65 -13.19 12.71
CA LEU A 24 4.69 -12.20 12.94
C LEU A 24 4.13 -10.78 12.80
N GLY A 25 3.40 -10.49 11.72
CA GLY A 25 2.72 -9.21 11.52
C GLY A 25 1.73 -8.89 12.65
N ARG A 26 0.95 -9.87 13.11
CA ARG A 26 0.05 -9.70 14.26
C ARG A 26 0.82 -9.44 15.56
N ARG A 27 1.90 -10.18 15.83
CA ARG A 27 2.74 -10.02 17.02
C ARG A 27 3.40 -8.65 17.06
N ILE A 28 3.89 -8.20 15.91
CA ILE A 28 4.48 -6.89 15.68
C ILE A 28 3.46 -5.77 15.96
N ARG A 29 2.23 -5.88 15.44
CA ARG A 29 1.13 -4.92 15.70
C ARG A 29 0.70 -4.91 17.17
N ARG A 30 0.63 -6.08 17.81
CA ARG A 30 0.23 -6.21 19.22
C ARG A 30 1.28 -5.68 20.20
N ARG A 31 2.56 -5.72 19.85
CA ARG A 31 3.65 -5.26 20.73
C ARG A 31 4.07 -3.80 20.50
N GLY A 32 3.47 -3.09 19.54
CA GLY A 32 3.84 -1.69 19.21
C GLY A 32 5.23 -1.52 18.57
N VAL A 33 6.07 -2.56 18.57
CA VAL A 33 7.43 -2.57 17.99
C VAL A 33 7.42 -2.46 16.46
N GLY A 34 6.29 -2.74 15.81
CA GLY A 34 6.17 -2.64 14.34
C GLY A 34 6.35 -1.28 13.75
N GLY A 35 5.87 -0.25 14.45
CA GLY A 35 6.10 1.13 14.04
C GLY A 35 7.59 1.44 14.07
N ALA A 36 8.28 1.09 15.16
CA ALA A 36 9.69 1.39 15.34
C ALA A 36 10.61 0.62 14.37
N ALA A 37 10.39 -0.69 14.18
CA ALA A 37 11.22 -1.49 13.28
C ALA A 37 10.98 -1.16 11.80
N ALA A 38 9.71 -0.97 11.40
CA ALA A 38 9.39 -0.53 10.04
C ALA A 38 9.88 0.89 9.80
N ALA A 39 9.69 1.82 10.74
CA ALA A 39 10.22 3.18 10.65
C ALA A 39 11.74 3.20 10.61
N ALA A 40 12.44 2.34 11.36
CA ALA A 40 13.88 2.21 11.27
C ALA A 40 14.33 1.71 9.88
N GLY A 41 13.63 0.72 9.32
CA GLY A 41 13.89 0.24 7.96
C GLY A 41 13.64 1.31 6.91
N PHE A 42 12.53 2.03 7.00
CA PHE A 42 12.21 3.14 6.10
C PHE A 42 13.18 4.33 6.29
N ALA A 43 13.62 4.63 7.51
CA ALA A 43 14.60 5.68 7.76
C ALA A 43 15.97 5.32 7.16
N ALA A 44 16.40 4.07 7.26
CA ALA A 44 17.62 3.60 6.61
C ALA A 44 17.50 3.64 5.07
N TRP A 45 16.34 3.29 4.53
CA TRP A 45 16.05 3.41 3.10
C TRP A 45 16.06 4.88 2.65
N GLU A 46 15.42 5.76 3.41
CA GLU A 46 15.36 7.19 3.12
C GLU A 46 16.74 7.86 3.26
N GLU A 47 17.61 7.39 4.15
CA GLU A 47 19.02 7.81 4.22
C GLU A 47 19.77 7.41 2.95
N ALA A 48 19.61 6.17 2.48
CA ALA A 48 20.28 5.66 1.28
C ALA A 48 19.79 6.35 -0.01
N PHE A 49 18.50 6.70 -0.07
CA PHE A 49 17.88 7.33 -1.23
C PHE A 49 17.71 8.84 -1.08
N ARG A 50 18.19 9.46 0.01
CA ARG A 50 17.93 10.88 0.36
C ARG A 50 18.17 11.83 -0.80
N THR A 51 19.21 11.59 -1.59
CA THR A 51 19.58 12.39 -2.75
C THR A 51 18.54 12.32 -3.88
N THR A 52 17.93 11.16 -4.11
CA THR A 52 16.88 10.94 -5.12
C THR A 52 15.49 11.31 -4.58
N SER A 53 15.21 11.04 -3.30
CA SER A 53 13.93 11.34 -2.64
C SER A 53 13.68 12.85 -2.54
N HIS A 54 14.74 13.65 -2.38
CA HIS A 54 14.61 15.10 -2.23
C HIS A 54 13.98 15.76 -3.47
N ALA A 55 14.22 15.23 -4.67
CA ALA A 55 13.58 15.71 -5.90
C ALA A 55 12.07 15.39 -5.91
N ALA A 56 11.69 14.18 -5.53
CA ALA A 56 10.29 13.75 -5.47
C ALA A 56 9.49 14.43 -4.32
N TYR A 57 10.15 14.73 -3.20
CA TYR A 57 9.53 15.37 -2.04
C TYR A 57 8.95 16.75 -2.38
N VAL A 58 9.63 17.52 -3.24
CA VAL A 58 9.15 18.84 -3.68
C VAL A 58 7.83 18.70 -4.45
N GLU A 59 7.71 17.71 -5.34
CA GLU A 59 6.50 17.49 -6.13
C GLU A 59 5.31 17.03 -5.27
N VAL A 60 5.54 16.13 -4.30
CA VAL A 60 4.51 15.68 -3.35
C VAL A 60 4.07 16.81 -2.43
N GLN A 61 4.99 17.66 -1.97
CA GLN A 61 4.61 18.82 -1.16
C GLN A 61 3.75 19.81 -1.96
N GLN A 62 4.07 20.02 -3.24
CA GLN A 62 3.24 20.84 -4.13
C GLN A 62 1.85 20.25 -4.34
N GLN A 63 1.72 18.92 -4.44
CA GLN A 63 0.40 18.27 -4.48
C GLN A 63 -0.36 18.39 -3.16
N SER A 64 0.31 18.27 -2.01
CA SER A 64 -0.33 18.41 -0.69
C SER A 64 -0.87 19.82 -0.42
N LYS A 65 -0.26 20.84 -1.04
CA LYS A 65 -0.70 22.24 -0.98
C LYS A 65 -1.88 22.54 -1.92
N ARG A 66 -2.19 21.66 -2.88
CA ARG A 66 -3.39 21.80 -3.73
C ARG A 66 -4.62 21.43 -2.91
N LYS A 67 -5.35 22.44 -2.42
CA LYS A 67 -6.63 22.30 -1.70
C LYS A 67 -7.76 21.68 -2.52
N ALA A 68 -7.62 21.58 -3.84
CA ALA A 68 -8.58 20.92 -4.71
C ALA A 68 -7.87 19.76 -5.44
N PRO A 69 -8.45 18.55 -5.43
CA PRO A 69 -8.03 17.51 -6.36
C PRO A 69 -8.08 18.12 -7.77
N LEU A 70 -6.98 18.05 -8.52
CA LEU A 70 -7.10 18.33 -9.94
C LEU A 70 -8.08 17.29 -10.49
N GLU A 71 -9.18 17.78 -11.05
CA GLU A 71 -10.03 16.97 -11.90
C GLU A 71 -9.11 16.35 -12.95
N SER A 72 -8.98 15.01 -12.92
CA SER A 72 -8.36 14.28 -14.02
C SER A 72 -9.01 14.77 -15.32
N PRO A 73 -8.25 15.06 -16.39
CA PRO A 73 -8.82 15.44 -17.68
C PRO A 73 -9.92 14.47 -18.14
N ASP A 74 -9.76 13.20 -17.77
CA ASP A 74 -10.81 12.17 -17.77
C ASP A 74 -11.66 12.31 -16.50
N GLY A 75 -12.48 13.37 -16.45
CA GLY A 75 -13.38 13.61 -15.32
C GLY A 75 -14.27 12.40 -15.07
N ASP A 76 -14.57 12.12 -13.80
CA ASP A 76 -15.39 10.98 -13.39
C ASP A 76 -16.71 10.91 -14.21
N PRO A 77 -16.89 9.87 -15.06
CA PRO A 77 -18.07 9.77 -15.92
C PRO A 77 -19.37 9.67 -15.11
N ARG A 78 -19.31 9.15 -13.88
CA ARG A 78 -20.47 9.07 -12.98
C ARG A 78 -20.89 10.44 -12.47
N ARG A 79 -19.93 11.34 -12.24
CA ARG A 79 -20.19 12.73 -11.83
C ARG A 79 -20.79 13.54 -12.98
N ARG A 80 -20.30 13.36 -14.22
CA ARG A 80 -20.91 13.95 -15.43
C ARG A 80 -22.37 13.55 -15.61
N LEU A 81 -22.69 12.27 -15.45
CA LEU A 81 -24.06 11.77 -15.63
C LEU A 81 -25.02 12.37 -14.58
N ARG A 82 -24.58 12.49 -13.32
CA ARG A 82 -25.38 13.11 -12.25
C ARG A 82 -25.70 14.59 -12.50
N ILE A 83 -24.75 15.37 -13.02
CA ILE A 83 -24.99 16.79 -13.35
C ILE A 83 -26.00 16.88 -14.50
N ARG A 84 -25.91 15.98 -15.50
CA ARG A 84 -26.82 15.93 -16.65
C ARG A 84 -28.26 15.59 -16.25
N LEU A 85 -28.45 14.74 -15.24
CA LEU A 85 -29.77 14.37 -14.73
C LEU A 85 -30.38 15.41 -13.78
N ARG A 86 -29.58 16.37 -13.29
CA ARG A 86 -30.01 17.39 -12.32
C ARG A 86 -30.45 18.72 -12.95
N GLN A 87 -30.40 18.84 -14.27
CA GLN A 87 -30.92 20.00 -15.01
C GLN A 87 -32.29 19.63 -15.63
N PRO A 88 -33.43 19.90 -14.97
CA PRO A 88 -34.69 20.04 -15.66
C PRO A 88 -34.71 21.42 -16.36
N ARG A 89 -35.25 21.46 -17.58
CA ARG A 89 -35.40 22.66 -18.41
C ARG A 89 -36.18 23.76 -17.70
#